data_AF-A0A356R137-F1
#
_entry.id   AF-A0A356R137-F1
#
_cell.length_a   1.000
_cell.length_b   1.000
_cell.length_c   1.000
_cell.angle_alpha   90.00
_cell.angle_beta   90.00
_cell.angle_gamma   90.00
#
_symmetry.space_group_name_H-M   'P 1'
#
loop_
_entity.id
_entity.type
_entity.pdbx_description
1 polymer ?
#
loop_
_entity_poly.entity_id
_entity_poly.type
_entity_poly.pdbx_seq_one_letter_code
_entity_poly.pdbx_strand_id
1 'polypeptide(L)'
;MEPSSSPFSITVQGTTLSGLSRRVVEANLLSREQARDTFEAAQKSQHSFLREALDQATADRGGLLRCASEESGMPLLDLKAFDLNCRPQEIVDARFLENHGVLPLFQRGSKVFLAVPDPSDVSGLDAFTFQTGFGVEAILVDPKLLDQVIRDIVSGISTELADLSEDSGLEDMATKTAATANVDTAEVDTPVVRFVNKILIDAIRQKASDIHIEPYEEKLRIRYRLDGVLHEIANPPLSLTARITARVKILSHLDIAERRIPQ
;
A
#
# COMPACT_ATOMS: atom_id res chain seq x y z
N MET A 1 -23.19 45.33 -10.30
CA MET A 1 -23.95 44.06 -10.32
C MET A 1 -23.53 43.31 -9.09
N GLU A 2 -24.39 43.22 -8.08
CA GLU A 2 -24.09 42.38 -6.91
C GLU A 2 -24.06 40.92 -7.34
N PRO A 3 -23.08 40.12 -6.87
CA PRO A 3 -23.10 38.69 -7.13
C PRO A 3 -24.36 38.10 -6.49
N SER A 4 -25.27 37.55 -7.29
CA SER A 4 -26.47 36.90 -6.75
C SER A 4 -26.03 35.66 -5.97
N SER A 5 -26.01 35.74 -4.65
CA SER A 5 -25.74 34.60 -3.78
C SER A 5 -27.02 33.78 -3.63
N SER A 6 -27.02 32.57 -4.19
CA SER A 6 -28.02 31.56 -3.86
C SER A 6 -27.59 30.84 -2.58
N PRO A 7 -28.51 30.34 -1.74
CA PRO A 7 -28.15 29.49 -0.60
C PRO A 7 -27.48 28.17 -1.01
N PHE A 8 -27.28 27.89 -2.31
CA PHE A 8 -26.60 26.71 -2.86
C PHE A 8 -25.39 27.03 -3.74
N SER A 9 -25.15 28.29 -4.14
CA SER A 9 -24.03 28.64 -5.04
C SER A 9 -23.54 30.08 -4.86
N ILE A 10 -22.24 30.28 -5.04
CA ILE A 10 -21.59 31.59 -5.06
C ILE A 10 -21.10 31.87 -6.48
N THR A 11 -21.56 32.95 -7.08
CA THR A 11 -21.06 33.37 -8.40
C THR A 11 -19.96 34.41 -8.23
N VAL A 12 -18.77 34.12 -8.76
CA VAL A 12 -17.63 35.04 -8.77
C VAL A 12 -17.21 35.28 -10.21
N GLN A 13 -17.39 36.52 -10.70
CA GLN A 13 -17.01 36.94 -12.06
C GLN A 13 -17.48 35.99 -13.18
N GLY A 14 -18.69 35.44 -13.07
CA GLY A 14 -19.28 34.55 -14.09
C GLY A 14 -19.08 33.05 -13.83
N THR A 15 -18.19 32.65 -12.92
CA THR A 15 -17.99 31.25 -12.52
C THR A 15 -18.87 30.93 -11.31
N THR A 16 -19.64 29.85 -11.38
CA THR A 16 -20.49 29.40 -10.27
C THR A 16 -19.75 28.36 -9.44
N LEU A 17 -19.45 28.71 -8.18
CA LEU A 17 -18.86 27.82 -7.19
C LEU A 17 -19.97 27.13 -6.40
N SER A 18 -19.90 25.80 -6.31
CA SER A 18 -20.86 24.95 -5.60
C SER A 18 -20.16 23.85 -4.80
N GLY A 19 -20.90 23.24 -3.87
CA GLY A 19 -20.41 22.18 -2.99
C GLY A 19 -19.17 22.61 -2.19
N LEU A 20 -18.10 21.82 -2.28
CA LEU A 20 -16.85 22.03 -1.57
C LEU A 20 -16.22 23.41 -1.86
N SER A 21 -16.19 23.83 -3.13
CA SER A 21 -15.57 25.10 -3.53
C SER A 21 -16.21 26.31 -2.87
N ARG A 22 -17.52 26.26 -2.63
CA ARG A 22 -18.26 27.25 -1.86
C ARG A 22 -17.96 27.15 -0.37
N ARG A 23 -18.02 25.94 0.20
CA ARG A 23 -17.86 25.73 1.65
C ARG A 23 -16.49 26.20 2.14
N VAL A 24 -15.45 26.01 1.34
CA VAL A 24 -14.09 26.47 1.64
C VAL A 24 -14.00 28.00 1.70
N VAL A 25 -14.78 28.72 0.86
CA VAL A 25 -14.89 30.18 0.92
C VAL A 25 -15.68 30.63 2.16
N GLU A 26 -16.78 29.94 2.49
CA GLU A 26 -17.59 30.25 3.68
C GLU A 26 -16.81 30.01 4.99
N ALA A 27 -15.96 28.98 5.01
CA ALA A 27 -15.05 28.69 6.11
C ALA A 27 -13.85 29.67 6.20
N ASN A 28 -13.78 30.67 5.31
CA ASN A 28 -12.67 31.64 5.19
C ASN A 28 -11.30 30.97 4.97
N LEU A 29 -11.26 29.76 4.40
CA LEU A 29 -10.02 29.03 4.11
C LEU A 29 -9.39 29.48 2.79
N LEU A 30 -10.21 29.88 1.80
CA LEU A 30 -9.76 30.48 0.54
C LEU A 30 -10.53 31.77 0.25
N SER A 31 -9.87 32.72 -0.40
CA SER A 31 -10.56 33.89 -0.93
C SER A 31 -11.47 33.48 -2.11
N ARG A 32 -12.49 34.30 -2.40
CA ARG A 32 -13.39 34.08 -3.55
C ARG A 32 -12.64 34.00 -4.88
N GLU A 33 -11.58 34.78 -5.00
CA GLU A 33 -10.73 34.82 -6.20
C GLU A 33 -9.88 33.55 -6.30
N GLN A 34 -9.22 33.16 -5.20
CA GLN A 34 -8.43 31.93 -5.13
C GLN A 34 -9.27 30.69 -5.41
N ALA A 35 -10.44 30.57 -4.78
CA ALA A 35 -11.33 29.42 -5.00
C ALA A 35 -11.79 29.31 -6.45
N ARG A 36 -11.99 30.45 -7.15
CA ARG A 36 -12.29 30.45 -8.58
C ARG A 36 -11.09 29.99 -9.39
N ASP A 37 -9.91 30.55 -9.13
CA ASP A 37 -8.70 30.22 -9.89
C ASP A 37 -8.33 28.73 -9.72
N THR A 38 -8.47 28.18 -8.50
CA THR A 38 -8.34 26.74 -8.22
C THR A 38 -9.40 25.92 -8.96
N PHE A 39 -10.65 26.38 -9.02
CA PHE A 39 -11.72 25.69 -9.75
C PHE A 39 -11.47 25.66 -11.26
N GLU A 40 -11.01 26.77 -11.84
CA GLU A 40 -10.63 26.83 -13.26
C GLU A 40 -9.39 25.98 -13.56
N ALA A 41 -8.40 25.96 -12.66
CA ALA A 41 -7.25 25.07 -12.75
C ALA A 41 -7.67 23.59 -12.70
N ALA A 42 -8.54 23.22 -11.77
CA ALA A 42 -9.07 21.87 -11.63
C ALA A 42 -9.81 21.41 -12.91
N GLN A 43 -10.61 22.30 -13.52
CA GLN A 43 -11.31 21.99 -14.78
C GLN A 43 -10.35 21.78 -15.95
N LYS A 44 -9.28 22.60 -16.04
CA LYS A 44 -8.24 22.46 -17.08
C LYS A 44 -7.42 21.18 -16.90
N SER A 45 -7.07 20.85 -15.66
CA SER A 45 -6.26 19.67 -15.32
C SER A 45 -7.09 18.37 -15.26
N GLN A 46 -8.42 18.45 -15.41
CA GLN A 46 -9.34 17.31 -15.22
C GLN A 46 -9.15 16.60 -13.86
N HIS A 47 -8.75 17.36 -12.85
CA HIS A 47 -8.60 16.88 -11.48
C HIS A 47 -9.71 17.45 -10.61
N SER A 48 -9.99 16.78 -9.50
CA SER A 48 -10.93 17.27 -8.51
C SER A 48 -10.47 18.58 -7.87
N PHE A 49 -11.43 19.42 -7.50
CA PHE A 49 -11.16 20.67 -6.79
C PHE A 49 -10.36 20.46 -5.50
N LEU A 50 -10.66 19.40 -4.72
CA LEU A 50 -9.96 19.10 -3.47
C LEU A 50 -8.47 18.84 -3.71
N ARG A 51 -8.14 18.05 -4.73
CA ARG A 51 -6.75 17.73 -5.11
C ARG A 51 -5.98 18.99 -5.47
N GLU A 52 -6.53 19.81 -6.36
CA GLU A 52 -5.89 21.07 -6.78
C GLU A 52 -5.73 22.05 -5.61
N ALA A 53 -6.74 22.18 -4.74
CA ALA A 53 -6.68 23.02 -3.55
C ALA A 53 -5.61 22.57 -2.55
N LEU A 54 -5.41 21.26 -2.39
CA LEU A 54 -4.39 20.67 -1.53
C LEU A 54 -2.97 20.80 -2.12
N ASP A 55 -2.84 20.87 -3.44
CA ASP A 55 -1.57 21.00 -4.15
C ASP A 55 -1.08 22.45 -4.22
N GLN A 56 -1.98 23.41 -4.45
CA GLN A 56 -1.68 24.84 -4.46
C GLN A 56 -1.26 25.40 -3.09
N ALA A 57 -1.34 24.59 -2.01
CA ALA A 57 -0.74 24.80 -0.69
C ALA A 57 -0.99 26.17 -0.02
N THR A 58 -2.00 26.92 -0.46
CA THR A 58 -2.27 28.28 0.02
C THR A 58 -3.16 28.30 1.28
N ALA A 59 -3.80 27.18 1.62
CA ALA A 59 -4.75 27.04 2.73
C ALA A 59 -4.36 25.93 3.73
N ASP A 60 -4.95 25.99 4.93
CA ASP A 60 -4.83 24.95 5.95
C ASP A 60 -5.38 23.61 5.46
N ARG A 61 -4.50 22.61 5.33
CA ARG A 61 -4.83 21.25 4.85
C ARG A 61 -5.89 20.58 5.72
N GLY A 62 -5.77 20.72 7.04
CA GLY A 62 -6.70 20.11 7.99
C GLY A 62 -8.10 20.71 7.86
N GLY A 63 -8.18 22.04 7.73
CA GLY A 63 -9.42 22.76 7.44
C GLY A 63 -10.07 22.31 6.14
N LEU A 64 -9.31 22.21 5.04
CA LEU A 64 -9.83 21.75 3.74
C LEU A 64 -10.42 20.33 3.81
N LEU A 65 -9.69 19.40 4.44
CA LEU A 65 -10.15 18.01 4.60
C LEU A 65 -11.39 17.92 5.49
N ARG A 66 -11.50 18.75 6.53
CA ARG A 66 -12.70 18.83 7.36
C ARG A 66 -13.90 19.33 6.56
N CYS A 67 -13.74 20.39 5.76
CA CYS A 67 -14.80 20.87 4.89
C CYS A 67 -15.23 19.81 3.86
N ALA A 68 -14.27 19.04 3.31
CA ALA A 68 -14.55 17.94 2.40
C ALA A 68 -15.32 16.79 3.08
N SER A 69 -14.95 16.43 4.31
CA SER A 69 -15.64 15.45 5.13
C SER A 69 -17.10 15.87 5.41
N GLU A 70 -17.32 17.11 5.81
CA GLU A 70 -18.66 17.63 6.10
C GLU A 70 -19.55 17.78 4.85
N GLU A 71 -18.97 18.05 3.68
CA GLU A 71 -19.72 18.17 2.42
C GLU A 71 -20.09 16.80 1.87
N SER A 72 -19.15 15.84 1.91
CA SER A 72 -19.35 14.48 1.40
C SER A 72 -20.06 13.54 2.38
N GLY A 73 -20.13 13.91 3.66
CA GLY A 73 -20.64 13.04 4.72
C GLY A 73 -19.72 11.86 5.07
N MET A 74 -18.47 11.87 4.61
CA MET A 74 -17.48 10.82 4.88
C MET A 74 -16.68 11.15 6.15
N PRO A 75 -16.41 10.17 7.04
CA PRO A 75 -15.56 10.39 8.20
C PRO A 75 -14.12 10.71 7.77
N LEU A 76 -13.48 11.64 8.47
CA LEU A 76 -12.06 11.99 8.29
C LEU A 76 -11.21 11.19 9.27
N LEU A 77 -10.15 10.56 8.77
CA LEU A 77 -9.17 9.83 9.58
C LEU A 77 -7.74 10.35 9.34
N ASP A 78 -6.98 10.53 10.42
CA ASP A 78 -5.54 10.76 10.33
C ASP A 78 -4.79 9.43 10.29
N LEU A 79 -4.14 9.16 9.16
CA LEU A 79 -3.36 7.95 8.93
C LEU A 79 -2.15 7.84 9.87
N LYS A 80 -1.62 8.94 10.42
CA LYS A 80 -0.48 8.89 11.35
C LYS A 80 -0.83 8.29 12.69
N ALA A 81 -2.09 8.41 13.11
CA ALA A 81 -2.59 7.87 14.37
C ALA A 81 -3.08 6.43 14.24
N PHE A 82 -3.12 5.89 13.01
CA PHE A 82 -3.65 4.56 12.72
C PHE A 82 -2.52 3.53 12.62
N ASP A 83 -2.70 2.37 13.26
CA ASP A 83 -1.74 1.27 13.15
C ASP A 83 -1.95 0.49 11.83
N LEU A 84 -1.05 0.75 10.89
CA LEU A 84 -1.05 0.12 9.56
C LEU A 84 -0.77 -1.40 9.61
N ASN A 85 -0.32 -1.96 10.73
CA ASN A 85 -0.11 -3.40 10.88
C ASN A 85 -1.43 -4.19 10.96
N CYS A 86 -2.52 -3.53 11.37
CA CYS A 86 -3.84 -4.15 11.49
C CYS A 86 -4.63 -4.15 10.18
N ARG A 87 -4.04 -3.67 9.09
CA ARG A 87 -4.71 -3.61 7.78
C ARG A 87 -4.87 -5.01 7.18
N PRO A 88 -6.00 -5.31 6.52
CA PRO A 88 -6.17 -6.57 5.81
C PRO A 88 -5.32 -6.55 4.52
N GLN A 89 -4.25 -7.36 4.51
CA GLN A 89 -3.31 -7.43 3.37
C GLN A 89 -3.79 -8.37 2.25
N GLU A 90 -4.73 -9.27 2.54
CA GLU A 90 -5.14 -10.34 1.63
C GLU A 90 -6.22 -9.92 0.61
N ILE A 91 -6.83 -8.74 0.79
CA ILE A 91 -8.00 -8.35 -0.02
C ILE A 91 -7.57 -7.77 -1.38
N VAL A 92 -6.41 -7.11 -1.45
CA VAL A 92 -5.95 -6.39 -2.65
C VAL A 92 -4.44 -6.47 -2.82
N ASP A 93 -4.01 -6.62 -4.08
CA ASP A 93 -2.60 -6.65 -4.46
C ASP A 93 -1.97 -5.26 -4.41
N ALA A 94 -0.64 -5.21 -4.26
CA ALA A 94 0.14 -3.97 -4.27
C ALA A 94 -0.07 -3.12 -5.55
N ARG A 95 -0.24 -3.78 -6.71
CA ARG A 95 -0.52 -3.10 -8.00
C ARG A 95 -1.90 -2.43 -8.00
N PHE A 96 -2.87 -3.02 -7.31
CA PHE A 96 -4.20 -2.44 -7.19
C PHE A 96 -4.17 -1.16 -6.36
N LEU A 97 -3.43 -1.18 -5.24
CA LEU A 97 -3.23 -0.01 -4.38
C LEU A 97 -2.57 1.15 -5.15
N GLU A 98 -1.55 0.86 -5.96
CA GLU A 98 -0.84 1.88 -6.74
C GLU A 98 -1.70 2.47 -7.87
N ASN A 99 -2.46 1.64 -8.58
CA ASN A 99 -3.28 2.09 -9.71
C ASN A 99 -4.51 2.91 -9.28
N HIS A 100 -5.18 2.50 -8.19
CA HIS A 100 -6.44 3.10 -7.76
C HIS A 100 -6.28 4.07 -6.58
N GLY A 101 -5.11 4.10 -5.93
CA GLY A 101 -4.83 5.04 -4.85
C GLY A 101 -5.72 4.87 -3.62
N VAL A 102 -6.27 3.67 -3.39
CA VAL A 102 -7.14 3.34 -2.24
C VAL A 102 -6.45 2.34 -1.33
N LEU A 103 -6.72 2.43 -0.02
CA LEU A 103 -6.08 1.54 0.97
C LEU A 103 -7.13 0.95 1.93
N PRO A 104 -7.29 -0.38 2.01
CA PRO A 104 -8.17 -0.98 3.01
C PRO A 104 -7.54 -0.86 4.40
N LEU A 105 -8.29 -0.26 5.32
CA LEU A 105 -7.83 -0.01 6.69
C LEU A 105 -8.28 -1.11 7.64
N PHE A 106 -9.53 -1.53 7.52
CA PHE A 106 -10.13 -2.48 8.45
C PHE A 106 -11.25 -3.27 7.77
N GLN A 107 -11.41 -4.54 8.14
CA GLN A 107 -12.51 -5.37 7.68
C GLN A 107 -13.37 -5.79 8.87
N ARG A 108 -14.69 -5.62 8.74
CA ARG A 108 -15.68 -6.10 9.69
C ARG A 108 -16.74 -6.94 8.99
N GLY A 109 -16.58 -8.26 9.03
CA GLY A 109 -17.46 -9.20 8.35
C GLY A 109 -17.42 -8.99 6.84
N SER A 110 -18.57 -8.66 6.24
CA SER A 110 -18.70 -8.37 4.80
C SER A 110 -18.47 -6.89 4.43
N LYS A 111 -18.11 -6.05 5.39
CA LYS A 111 -17.83 -4.63 5.16
C LYS A 111 -16.35 -4.31 5.32
N VAL A 112 -15.79 -3.54 4.38
CA VAL A 112 -14.41 -3.05 4.42
C VAL A 112 -14.41 -1.53 4.50
N PHE A 113 -13.64 -1.01 5.45
CA PHE A 113 -13.37 0.41 5.58
C PHE A 113 -12.19 0.76 4.68
N LEU A 114 -12.45 1.57 3.65
CA LEU A 114 -11.48 1.93 2.63
C LEU A 114 -11.06 3.39 2.80
N ALA A 115 -9.77 3.63 2.90
CA ALA A 115 -9.20 4.97 2.85
C ALA A 115 -9.23 5.48 1.40
N VAL A 116 -9.83 6.65 1.22
CA VAL A 116 -10.00 7.31 -0.08
C VAL A 116 -9.38 8.70 -0.01
N PRO A 117 -8.56 9.10 -1.00
CA PRO A 117 -7.90 10.40 -1.03
C PRO A 117 -8.87 11.55 -1.35
N ASP A 118 -9.94 11.25 -2.10
CA ASP A 118 -10.89 12.24 -2.58
C ASP A 118 -12.31 11.65 -2.65
N PRO A 119 -13.31 12.29 -2.02
CA PRO A 119 -14.69 11.80 -2.06
C PRO A 119 -15.33 11.89 -3.45
N SER A 120 -14.78 12.69 -4.37
CA SER A 120 -15.31 12.87 -5.72
C SER A 120 -14.87 11.78 -6.69
N ASP A 121 -13.76 11.08 -6.38
CA ASP A 121 -13.25 9.99 -7.19
C ASP A 121 -13.80 8.64 -6.68
N VAL A 122 -14.86 8.18 -7.32
CA VAL A 122 -15.50 6.90 -7.00
C VAL A 122 -14.83 5.71 -7.69
N SER A 123 -13.89 5.96 -8.61
CA SER A 123 -13.30 4.92 -9.46
C SER A 123 -12.61 3.83 -8.64
N GLY A 124 -11.88 4.22 -7.59
CA GLY A 124 -11.22 3.29 -6.69
C GLY A 124 -12.19 2.47 -5.82
N LEU A 125 -13.32 3.06 -5.42
CA LEU A 125 -14.36 2.40 -4.64
C LEU A 125 -15.10 1.35 -5.48
N ASP A 126 -15.48 1.71 -6.70
CA ASP A 126 -16.18 0.82 -7.63
C ASP A 126 -15.29 -0.35 -8.05
N ALA A 127 -14.02 -0.08 -8.37
CA ALA A 127 -13.05 -1.12 -8.72
C ALA A 127 -12.84 -2.11 -7.55
N PHE A 128 -12.73 -1.59 -6.31
CA PHE A 128 -12.57 -2.44 -5.13
C PHE A 128 -13.81 -3.30 -4.88
N THR A 129 -14.99 -2.71 -4.97
CA THR A 129 -16.26 -3.42 -4.78
C THR A 129 -16.45 -4.51 -5.85
N PHE A 130 -16.11 -4.19 -7.10
CA PHE A 130 -16.22 -5.12 -8.24
C PHE A 130 -15.27 -6.31 -8.10
N GLN A 131 -14.02 -6.08 -7.70
CA GLN A 131 -13.03 -7.15 -7.56
C GLN A 131 -13.26 -8.03 -6.34
N THR A 132 -13.67 -7.43 -5.21
CA THR A 132 -13.70 -8.13 -3.92
C THR A 132 -15.10 -8.61 -3.52
N GLY A 133 -16.16 -8.00 -4.05
CA GLY A 133 -17.54 -8.29 -3.67
C GLY A 133 -17.93 -7.87 -2.25
N PHE A 134 -17.04 -7.19 -1.51
CA PHE A 134 -17.34 -6.68 -0.18
C PHE A 134 -18.08 -5.33 -0.23
N GLY A 135 -18.92 -5.07 0.76
CA GLY A 135 -19.49 -3.75 0.95
C GLY A 135 -18.42 -2.77 1.42
N VAL A 136 -18.33 -1.58 0.82
CA VAL A 136 -17.29 -0.62 1.14
C VAL A 136 -17.84 0.55 1.95
N GLU A 137 -17.09 0.97 2.96
CA GLU A 137 -17.34 2.18 3.74
C GLU A 137 -16.15 3.12 3.56
N ALA A 138 -16.36 4.21 2.81
CA ALA A 138 -15.30 5.15 2.46
C ALA A 138 -14.94 6.06 3.64
N ILE A 139 -13.65 6.18 3.92
CA ILE A 139 -13.07 7.08 4.93
C ILE A 139 -12.13 8.05 4.22
N LEU A 140 -12.34 9.35 4.42
CA LEU A 140 -11.49 10.38 3.85
C LEU A 140 -10.16 10.45 4.61
N VAL A 141 -9.05 10.52 3.87
CA VAL A 141 -7.70 10.65 4.42
C VAL A 141 -6.90 11.71 3.65
N ASP A 142 -5.78 12.17 4.21
CA ASP A 142 -4.89 13.09 3.47
C ASP A 142 -4.24 12.35 2.29
N PRO A 143 -4.41 12.83 1.04
CA PRO A 143 -3.86 12.18 -0.15
C PRO A 143 -2.33 12.05 -0.12
N LYS A 144 -1.60 13.04 0.42
CA LYS A 144 -0.13 12.98 0.49
C LYS A 144 0.35 11.88 1.42
N LEU A 145 -0.34 11.69 2.55
CA LEU A 145 -0.02 10.63 3.49
C LEU A 145 -0.41 9.27 2.93
N LEU A 146 -1.56 9.17 2.27
CA LEU A 146 -2.00 7.94 1.63
C LEU A 146 -1.00 7.47 0.57
N ASP A 147 -0.57 8.39 -0.31
CA ASP A 147 0.43 8.09 -1.34
C ASP A 147 1.78 7.67 -0.74
N GLN A 148 2.21 8.29 0.37
CA GLN A 148 3.41 7.89 1.10
C GLN A 148 3.27 6.47 1.62
N VAL A 149 2.16 6.16 2.30
CA VAL A 149 1.91 4.84 2.86
C VAL A 149 1.84 3.77 1.76
N ILE A 150 1.15 4.05 0.64
CA ILE A 150 1.08 3.11 -0.50
C ILE A 150 2.49 2.88 -1.07
N ARG A 151 3.28 3.94 -1.27
CA ARG A 151 4.67 3.79 -1.72
C ARG A 151 5.53 3.02 -0.74
N ASP A 152 5.38 3.22 0.56
CA ASP A 152 6.14 2.49 1.59
C ASP A 152 5.75 1.00 1.60
N ILE A 153 4.49 0.68 1.35
CA ILE A 153 4.01 -0.70 1.21
C ILE A 153 4.57 -1.35 -0.06
N VAL A 154 4.49 -0.65 -1.18
CA VAL A 154 4.98 -1.14 -2.48
C VAL A 154 6.50 -1.26 -2.46
N SER A 155 7.23 -0.27 -1.93
CA SER A 155 8.69 -0.29 -1.80
C SER A 155 9.18 -1.23 -0.72
N GLY A 156 8.48 -1.41 0.40
CA GLY A 156 8.81 -2.45 1.38
C GLY A 156 8.80 -3.86 0.77
N ILE A 157 8.00 -4.07 -0.29
CA ILE A 157 7.99 -5.30 -1.08
C ILE A 157 9.04 -5.25 -2.21
N SER A 158 9.24 -4.08 -2.84
CA SER A 158 10.09 -3.92 -4.03
C SER A 158 11.57 -3.71 -3.74
N THR A 159 11.93 -2.99 -2.69
CA THR A 159 13.33 -2.70 -2.28
C THR A 159 14.03 -3.94 -1.74
N GLU A 160 13.32 -4.83 -1.05
CA GLU A 160 13.87 -6.12 -0.64
C GLU A 160 13.98 -7.08 -1.84
N LEU A 161 13.05 -7.02 -2.80
CA LEU A 161 13.13 -7.78 -4.05
C LEU A 161 14.24 -7.27 -4.98
N ALA A 162 14.48 -5.95 -4.99
CA ALA A 162 15.52 -5.28 -5.76
C ALA A 162 16.92 -5.54 -5.17
N ASP A 163 17.10 -5.47 -3.85
CA ASP A 163 18.36 -5.87 -3.18
C ASP A 163 18.72 -7.33 -3.44
N LEU A 164 17.71 -8.21 -3.58
CA LEU A 164 17.91 -9.60 -3.95
C LEU A 164 18.28 -9.79 -5.43
N SER A 165 17.95 -8.83 -6.30
CA SER A 165 18.30 -8.83 -7.72
C SER A 165 19.64 -8.15 -8.02
N GLU A 166 20.10 -7.20 -7.20
CA GLU A 166 21.41 -6.56 -7.34
C GLU A 166 22.57 -7.44 -6.82
N ASP A 167 22.30 -8.42 -5.95
CA ASP A 167 23.27 -9.46 -5.54
C ASP A 167 23.46 -10.58 -6.59
N SER A 168 22.99 -10.36 -7.83
CA SER A 168 23.29 -11.18 -9.01
C SER A 168 24.75 -11.04 -9.49
N GLY A 169 25.54 -10.18 -8.86
CA GLY A 169 26.90 -9.82 -9.28
C GLY A 169 28.05 -10.64 -8.71
N LEU A 170 27.83 -11.85 -8.16
CA LEU A 170 28.92 -12.71 -7.67
C LEU A 170 28.68 -14.18 -8.03
N GLU A 171 29.11 -14.56 -9.24
CA GLU A 171 29.14 -15.93 -9.78
C GLU A 171 30.18 -16.87 -9.12
N ASP A 172 30.84 -16.53 -8.00
CA ASP A 172 32.05 -17.27 -7.57
C ASP A 172 32.01 -17.86 -6.14
N MET A 173 30.94 -18.58 -5.80
CA MET A 173 30.92 -19.38 -4.55
C MET A 173 30.35 -20.81 -4.67
N ALA A 174 30.27 -21.36 -5.89
CA ALA A 174 29.90 -22.77 -6.08
C ALA A 174 31.10 -23.73 -6.13
N THR A 175 32.34 -23.23 -6.14
CA THR A 175 33.53 -24.04 -6.50
C THR A 175 34.60 -24.21 -5.42
N LYS A 176 34.45 -23.66 -4.21
CA LYS A 176 35.48 -23.82 -3.16
C LYS A 176 34.92 -23.94 -1.75
N THR A 177 34.27 -25.06 -1.40
CA THR A 177 34.38 -25.60 -0.02
C THR A 177 34.07 -27.09 0.03
N ALA A 178 34.88 -27.89 -0.66
CA ALA A 178 35.20 -29.22 -0.12
C ALA A 178 36.26 -28.99 0.97
N ALA A 179 36.02 -29.54 2.17
CA ALA A 179 36.86 -29.44 3.37
C ALA A 179 36.75 -28.13 4.16
N THR A 180 35.83 -28.07 5.11
CA THR A 180 36.12 -28.24 6.54
C THR A 180 34.85 -28.03 7.34
N ALA A 181 34.53 -29.03 8.16
CA ALA A 181 33.65 -28.84 9.31
C ALA A 181 34.36 -27.86 10.26
N ASN A 182 33.86 -26.64 10.36
CA ASN A 182 33.98 -25.85 11.58
C ASN A 182 32.85 -24.83 11.68
N VAL A 183 32.25 -24.89 12.85
CA VAL A 183 31.17 -24.08 13.39
C VAL A 183 31.70 -22.68 13.70
N ASP A 184 30.82 -21.69 13.55
CA ASP A 184 30.92 -20.30 13.99
C ASP A 184 32.06 -19.45 13.42
N THR A 185 31.73 -18.56 12.47
CA THR A 185 32.05 -17.11 12.50
C THR A 185 31.75 -16.46 11.14
N ALA A 186 30.56 -15.89 11.04
CA ALA A 186 30.25 -14.63 10.35
C ALA A 186 28.73 -14.58 10.21
N GLU A 187 28.09 -13.73 11.01
CA GLU A 187 26.84 -13.09 10.62
C GLU A 187 27.10 -12.35 9.30
N VAL A 188 27.07 -13.07 8.19
CA VAL A 188 26.90 -12.43 6.89
C VAL A 188 25.43 -12.04 6.89
N ASP A 189 25.19 -10.74 7.07
CA ASP A 189 23.90 -10.06 6.92
C ASP A 189 23.48 -10.10 5.44
N THR A 190 23.43 -11.31 4.88
CA THR A 190 23.04 -11.53 3.49
C THR A 190 21.53 -11.26 3.40
N PRO A 191 21.06 -10.52 2.39
CA PRO A 191 19.63 -10.25 2.19
C PRO A 191 18.74 -11.49 2.28
N VAL A 192 19.23 -12.66 1.85
CA VAL A 192 18.53 -13.95 1.96
C VAL A 192 18.27 -14.38 3.40
N VAL A 193 19.21 -14.16 4.32
CA VAL A 193 19.05 -14.52 5.74
C VAL A 193 17.95 -13.68 6.37
N ARG A 194 17.97 -12.36 6.13
CA ARG A 194 16.92 -11.45 6.61
C ARG A 194 15.55 -11.81 6.02
N PHE A 195 15.50 -12.12 4.73
CA PHE A 195 14.27 -12.54 4.05
C PHE A 195 13.65 -13.79 4.67
N VAL A 196 14.45 -14.85 4.88
CA VAL A 196 13.95 -16.10 5.50
C VAL A 196 13.51 -15.86 6.95
N ASN A 197 14.28 -15.09 7.73
CA ASN A 197 13.89 -14.77 9.11
C ASN A 197 12.58 -13.97 9.16
N LYS A 198 12.38 -13.01 8.25
CA LYS A 198 11.14 -12.23 8.13
C LYS A 198 9.94 -13.13 7.80
N ILE A 199 10.09 -14.04 6.83
CA ILE A 199 9.06 -15.04 6.51
C ILE A 199 8.64 -15.82 7.75
N LEU A 200 9.60 -16.30 8.54
CA LEU A 200 9.31 -17.04 9.77
C LEU A 200 8.58 -16.17 10.82
N ILE A 201 9.04 -14.94 11.04
CA ILE A 201 8.41 -14.00 11.98
C ILE A 201 7.00 -13.64 11.54
N ASP A 202 6.79 -13.37 10.26
CA ASP A 202 5.48 -12.99 9.72
C ASP A 202 4.51 -14.17 9.75
N ALA A 203 4.97 -15.39 9.47
CA ALA A 203 4.17 -16.60 9.65
C ALA A 203 3.70 -16.77 11.11
N ILE A 204 4.57 -16.48 12.09
CA ILE A 204 4.20 -16.51 13.51
C ILE A 204 3.16 -15.43 13.84
N ARG A 205 3.36 -14.20 13.36
CA ARG A 205 2.43 -13.07 13.58
C ARG A 205 1.04 -13.35 13.00
N GLN A 206 1.00 -13.95 11.81
CA GLN A 206 -0.23 -14.34 11.13
C GLN A 206 -0.82 -15.67 11.64
N LYS A 207 -0.15 -16.35 12.58
CA LYS A 207 -0.54 -17.66 13.13
C LYS A 207 -0.72 -18.73 12.04
N ALA A 208 0.17 -18.74 11.05
CA ALA A 208 0.18 -19.76 10.01
C ALA A 208 0.51 -21.14 10.59
N SER A 209 -0.21 -22.17 10.13
CA SER A 209 0.08 -23.55 10.51
C SER A 209 1.26 -24.13 9.73
N ASP A 210 1.40 -23.73 8.46
CA ASP A 210 2.42 -24.24 7.56
C ASP A 210 2.98 -23.12 6.68
N ILE A 211 4.27 -23.22 6.36
CA ILE A 211 4.94 -22.39 5.36
C ILE A 211 5.33 -23.29 4.18
N HIS A 212 4.77 -22.99 3.02
CA HIS A 212 5.01 -23.70 1.78
C HIS A 212 6.01 -22.92 0.93
N ILE A 213 7.17 -23.51 0.65
CA ILE A 213 8.17 -22.97 -0.29
C ILE A 213 8.19 -23.88 -1.52
N GLU A 214 7.63 -23.41 -2.63
CA GLU A 214 7.30 -24.20 -3.82
C GLU A 214 8.06 -23.68 -5.04
N PRO A 215 9.23 -24.25 -5.36
CA PRO A 215 9.94 -23.94 -6.60
C PRO A 215 9.24 -24.60 -7.80
N TYR A 216 8.76 -23.77 -8.73
CA TYR A 216 8.26 -24.19 -10.04
C TYR A 216 9.31 -23.92 -11.12
N GLU A 217 9.02 -24.33 -12.37
CA GLU A 217 9.92 -24.17 -13.51
C GLU A 217 10.29 -22.70 -13.79
N GLU A 218 9.31 -21.80 -13.72
CA GLU A 218 9.50 -20.37 -14.07
C GLU A 218 9.44 -19.41 -12.88
N LYS A 219 9.02 -19.89 -11.69
CA LYS A 219 8.84 -19.03 -10.51
C LYS A 219 9.06 -19.77 -9.21
N LEU A 220 9.54 -19.07 -8.19
CA LEU A 220 9.53 -19.55 -6.81
C LEU A 220 8.34 -18.93 -6.08
N ARG A 221 7.46 -19.77 -5.54
CA ARG A 221 6.25 -19.35 -4.85
C ARG A 221 6.35 -19.68 -3.37
N ILE A 222 5.98 -18.73 -2.50
CA ILE A 222 5.91 -18.93 -1.05
C ILE A 222 4.49 -18.68 -0.57
N ARG A 223 3.91 -19.66 0.15
CA ARG A 223 2.54 -19.60 0.66
C ARG A 223 2.47 -19.90 2.16
N TYR A 224 1.49 -19.32 2.85
CA TYR A 224 1.12 -19.70 4.21
C TYR A 224 -0.18 -20.48 4.20
N ARG A 225 -0.30 -21.43 5.13
CA ARG A 225 -1.59 -22.01 5.48
C ARG A 225 -2.17 -21.25 6.66
N LEU A 226 -3.23 -20.49 6.41
CA LEU A 226 -3.98 -19.73 7.41
C LEU A 226 -5.36 -20.37 7.53
N ASP A 227 -5.72 -20.85 8.72
CA ASP A 227 -7.02 -21.49 8.98
C ASP A 227 -7.43 -22.56 7.95
N GLY A 228 -6.45 -23.30 7.44
CA GLY A 228 -6.63 -24.38 6.46
C GLY A 228 -6.56 -23.97 4.99
N VAL A 229 -6.59 -22.66 4.69
CA VAL A 229 -6.52 -22.11 3.33
C VAL A 229 -5.09 -21.68 2.99
N LEU A 230 -4.67 -21.89 1.74
CA LEU A 230 -3.33 -21.51 1.28
C LEU A 230 -3.35 -20.10 0.66
N HIS A 231 -2.54 -19.21 1.21
CA HIS A 231 -2.39 -17.81 0.78
C HIS A 231 -1.00 -17.59 0.20
N GLU A 232 -0.92 -16.99 -0.98
CA GLU A 232 0.35 -16.65 -1.64
C GLU A 232 0.89 -15.34 -1.10
N ILE A 233 2.09 -15.36 -0.51
CA ILE A 233 2.66 -14.24 0.25
C ILE A 233 3.81 -13.59 -0.50
N ALA A 234 4.62 -14.37 -1.20
CA ALA A 234 5.78 -13.86 -1.94
C ALA A 234 6.09 -14.70 -3.18
N ASN A 235 6.60 -14.01 -4.20
CA ASN A 235 7.10 -14.60 -5.45
C ASN A 235 8.53 -14.11 -5.74
N PRO A 236 9.54 -14.58 -4.97
CA PRO A 236 10.94 -14.21 -5.21
C PRO A 236 11.48 -14.75 -6.55
N PRO A 237 12.58 -14.18 -7.08
CA PRO A 237 13.23 -14.66 -8.30
C PRO A 237 13.75 -16.10 -8.13
N LEU A 238 13.70 -16.88 -9.22
CA LEU A 238 14.08 -18.29 -9.22
C LEU A 238 15.55 -18.52 -8.81
N SER A 239 16.42 -17.54 -9.09
CA SER A 239 17.86 -17.56 -8.73
C SER A 239 18.10 -17.76 -7.23
N LEU A 240 17.15 -17.37 -6.37
CA LEU A 240 17.28 -17.46 -4.91
C LEU A 240 16.90 -18.82 -4.34
N THR A 241 16.30 -19.71 -5.13
CA THR A 241 15.78 -21.02 -4.67
C THR A 241 16.82 -21.81 -3.90
N ALA A 242 18.03 -21.92 -4.45
CA ALA A 242 19.12 -22.67 -3.82
C ALA A 242 19.57 -22.05 -2.49
N ARG A 243 19.62 -20.71 -2.42
CA ARG A 243 20.06 -19.97 -1.22
C ARG A 243 19.02 -20.07 -0.10
N ILE A 244 17.73 -19.91 -0.43
CA ILE A 244 16.62 -20.07 0.53
C ILE A 244 16.58 -21.50 1.06
N THR A 245 16.68 -22.51 0.19
CA THR A 245 16.68 -23.93 0.59
C THR A 245 17.86 -24.25 1.52
N ALA A 246 19.06 -23.76 1.19
CA ALA A 246 20.23 -23.93 2.04
C ALA A 246 20.04 -23.29 3.42
N ARG A 247 19.45 -22.09 3.48
CA ARG A 247 19.19 -21.40 4.75
C ARG A 247 18.21 -22.16 5.63
N VAL A 248 17.11 -22.67 5.07
CA VAL A 248 16.14 -23.48 5.82
C VAL A 248 16.81 -24.75 6.36
N LYS A 249 17.63 -25.43 5.54
CA LYS A 249 18.38 -26.60 5.99
C LYS A 249 19.35 -26.31 7.12
N ILE A 250 20.07 -25.18 7.07
CA ILE A 250 20.97 -24.75 8.15
C ILE A 250 20.18 -24.55 9.45
N LEU A 251 19.05 -23.85 9.39
CA LEU A 251 18.20 -23.61 10.57
C LEU A 251 17.64 -24.90 11.17
N SER A 252 17.39 -25.91 10.33
CA SER A 252 16.88 -27.22 10.74
C SER A 252 17.98 -28.26 11.01
N HIS A 253 19.27 -27.86 10.98
CA HIS A 253 20.42 -28.76 11.11
C HIS A 253 20.43 -29.95 10.13
N LEU A 254 19.92 -29.74 8.90
CA LEU A 254 19.89 -30.70 7.81
C LEU A 254 21.12 -30.60 6.90
N ASP A 255 21.40 -31.65 6.14
CA ASP A 255 22.52 -31.67 5.20
C ASP A 255 22.23 -30.80 3.96
N ILE A 256 23.03 -29.75 3.81
CA ILE A 256 22.95 -28.76 2.73
C ILE A 256 23.26 -29.39 1.37
N ALA A 257 24.23 -30.31 1.32
CA ALA A 257 24.73 -30.89 0.08
C ALA A 257 23.74 -31.90 -0.54
N GLU A 258 22.99 -32.63 0.30
CA GLU A 258 22.11 -33.70 -0.18
C GLU A 258 20.74 -33.16 -0.65
N ARG A 259 20.37 -33.40 -1.92
CA ARG A 259 19.13 -32.87 -2.53
C ARG A 259 18.24 -33.95 -3.15
N ARG A 260 18.67 -35.21 -3.11
CA ARG A 260 18.03 -36.32 -3.84
C ARG A 260 17.09 -37.15 -2.98
N ILE A 261 17.16 -37.00 -1.67
CA ILE A 261 16.30 -37.71 -0.71
C ILE A 261 15.52 -36.71 0.14
N PRO A 262 14.31 -37.07 0.59
CA PRO A 262 13.63 -36.34 1.65
C PRO A 262 14.51 -36.32 2.91
N GLN A 263 14.57 -35.15 3.55
CA GLN A 263 15.26 -34.93 4.82
C GLN A 263 14.26 -34.36 5.82
#